data_AF-A0A932YQM8-F1
#
_entry.id   AF-A0A932YQM8-F1
#
_cell.length_a   1.000
_cell.length_b   1.000
_cell.length_c   1.000
_cell.angle_alpha   90.00
_cell.angle_beta   90.00
_cell.angle_gamma   90.00
#
_symmetry.space_group_name_H-M   'P 1'
#
loop_
_entity.id
_entity.type
_entity.pdbx_description
1 polymer ?
#
loop_
_entity_poly.entity_id
_entity_poly.type
_entity_poly.pdbx_seq_one_letter_code
_entity_poly.pdbx_strand_id
1 'polypeptide(L)'
;MPQRARLSRRQFLKSGLAGSALTAVLFTTGSESHMNQCFAVEEENPEISKHLLMIDFAPESCGTDFIQDTYFTDDQLLKRELGKQYIGPFKRYLLGALYKGLNWTGLGGTLEEQFVRNNPHYAIASSALSEVTDHGQGVKHVMWQTVQKLKGDGTGVTPRIYPIQATENINLEQDENGNYILTASARTNSVIHALKFFTEQDIVNLSWQLGKIGITYPEMKRFGAYRKETAVESLRQLFDVCKTFPEKLFFAAAGNYGDDIREARKILADEWPPNVLIIGEWMREKDTRGTEYPRNNVYGADLYAENTGFWEGSSVSTAIISAIAAYLRSFRATHDEIKRKLLVEYSDTVRFVPEEKTNDSHVNSAQTASVFRLKKLLGARYVPEAA
;
A
#
# COMPACT_ATOMS: atom_id res chain seq x y z
N MET A 1 -4.09 31.89 -10.03
CA MET A 1 -4.24 30.44 -9.76
C MET A 1 -3.23 29.70 -10.64
N PRO A 2 -2.27 28.95 -10.08
CA PRO A 2 -1.37 28.15 -10.89
C PRO A 2 -2.15 27.04 -11.61
N GLN A 3 -1.93 26.84 -12.90
CA GLN A 3 -2.54 25.77 -13.68
C GLN A 3 -2.07 24.42 -13.10
N ARG A 4 -3.03 23.59 -12.64
CA ARG A 4 -2.75 22.21 -12.26
C ARG A 4 -2.12 21.49 -13.46
N ALA A 5 -0.94 20.92 -13.29
CA ALA A 5 -0.31 20.09 -14.31
C ALA A 5 -1.19 18.85 -14.54
N ARG A 6 -2.10 18.92 -15.52
CA ARG A 6 -2.88 17.78 -15.98
C ARG A 6 -2.05 17.03 -17.01
N LEU A 7 -1.72 15.77 -16.73
CA LEU A 7 -1.19 14.88 -17.75
C LEU A 7 -2.23 14.75 -18.86
N SER A 8 -1.89 15.19 -20.07
CA SER A 8 -2.82 15.03 -21.18
C SER A 8 -3.03 13.54 -21.47
N ARG A 9 -4.25 13.14 -21.84
CA ARG A 9 -4.59 11.78 -22.32
C ARG A 9 -3.57 11.26 -23.35
N ARG A 10 -3.01 12.15 -24.15
CA ARG A 10 -2.00 11.84 -25.19
C ARG A 10 -0.60 11.55 -24.62
N GLN A 11 -0.21 12.12 -23.48
CA GLN A 11 1.03 11.79 -22.79
C GLN A 11 0.93 10.45 -22.07
N PHE A 12 -0.23 10.15 -21.46
CA PHE A 12 -0.51 8.84 -20.85
C PHE A 12 -0.54 7.69 -21.87
N LEU A 13 -1.22 7.89 -23.00
CA LEU A 13 -1.28 6.89 -24.08
C LEU A 13 0.08 6.65 -24.77
N LYS A 14 1.08 7.51 -24.55
CA LYS A 14 2.45 7.29 -25.03
C LYS A 14 3.30 6.44 -24.07
N SER A 15 2.91 6.31 -22.80
CA SER A 15 3.57 5.43 -21.82
C SER A 15 2.89 4.08 -21.62
N GLY A 16 1.62 3.94 -22.03
CA GLY A 16 0.90 2.66 -22.07
C GLY A 16 0.27 2.45 -23.46
N LEU A 17 0.77 1.47 -24.20
CA LEU A 17 0.26 1.14 -25.53
C LEU A 17 -1.14 0.50 -25.44
N ALA A 18 -2.09 1.15 -26.14
CA ALA A 18 -3.34 0.67 -26.74
C ALA A 18 -4.61 0.42 -25.88
N GLY A 19 -5.68 1.19 -26.19
CA GLY A 19 -7.04 0.65 -26.32
C GLY A 19 -8.21 1.35 -25.60
N SER A 20 -8.96 2.22 -26.32
CA SER A 20 -10.42 2.48 -26.28
C SER A 20 -11.14 2.69 -24.91
N ALA A 21 -11.62 3.89 -24.54
CA ALA A 21 -12.86 4.58 -24.99
C ALA A 21 -14.21 3.89 -24.64
N LEU A 22 -14.94 4.55 -23.71
CA LEU A 22 -16.41 4.83 -23.66
C LEU A 22 -17.28 4.19 -22.55
N THR A 23 -17.97 5.11 -21.85
CA THR A 23 -19.29 5.08 -21.17
C THR A 23 -19.47 4.50 -19.77
N ALA A 24 -19.94 5.39 -18.89
CA ALA A 24 -20.50 5.16 -17.56
C ALA A 24 -21.89 4.49 -17.60
N VAL A 25 -22.18 3.58 -16.66
CA VAL A 25 -23.49 3.38 -16.01
C VAL A 25 -23.27 2.76 -14.61
N LEU A 26 -24.00 3.30 -13.63
CA LEU A 26 -24.11 2.95 -12.21
C LEU A 26 -24.71 1.56 -11.94
N PHE A 27 -24.20 0.83 -10.95
CA PHE A 27 -24.85 0.56 -9.65
C PHE A 27 -24.16 -0.59 -8.91
N THR A 28 -23.99 -0.35 -7.61
CA THR A 28 -23.46 -1.21 -6.55
C THR A 28 -24.25 -2.48 -6.34
N THR A 29 -23.57 -3.62 -6.17
CA THR A 29 -24.01 -4.70 -5.26
C THR A 29 -22.85 -5.62 -4.89
N GLY A 30 -22.60 -5.80 -3.58
CA GLY A 30 -22.11 -7.08 -3.07
C GLY A 30 -20.69 -7.17 -2.51
N SER A 31 -20.26 -6.23 -1.68
CA SER A 31 -19.60 -6.59 -0.41
C SER A 31 -20.13 -5.62 0.66
N GLU A 32 -20.87 -6.12 1.64
CA GLU A 32 -21.51 -5.30 2.68
C GLU A 32 -20.54 -4.98 3.84
N SER A 33 -19.22 -4.90 3.59
CA SER A 33 -18.25 -4.45 4.60
C SER A 33 -17.19 -3.46 4.09
N HIS A 34 -17.06 -3.27 2.78
CA HIS A 34 -16.26 -2.17 2.22
C HIS A 34 -17.19 -1.01 1.92
N MET A 35 -17.39 -0.15 2.93
CA MET A 35 -18.16 1.06 2.76
C MET A 35 -17.53 1.90 1.64
N ASN A 36 -18.31 2.14 0.58
CA ASN A 36 -18.17 3.29 -0.31
C ASN A 36 -18.38 4.59 0.49
N GLN A 37 -17.56 4.83 1.52
CA GLN A 37 -17.49 6.12 2.18
C GLN A 37 -16.66 7.01 1.27
N CYS A 38 -17.33 7.67 0.33
CA CYS A 38 -16.83 8.93 -0.17
C CYS A 38 -16.76 9.85 1.05
N PHE A 39 -15.57 9.97 1.65
CA PHE A 39 -15.36 10.83 2.81
C PHE A 39 -15.86 12.24 2.46
N ALA A 40 -16.47 12.90 3.44
CA ALA A 40 -16.93 14.29 3.27
C ALA A 40 -15.77 15.14 2.74
N VAL A 41 -16.09 16.23 2.04
CA VAL A 41 -15.08 17.13 1.46
C VAL A 41 -14.06 17.51 2.54
N GLU A 42 -12.85 16.98 2.39
CA GLU A 42 -11.74 17.17 3.31
C GLU A 42 -11.12 18.55 3.09
N GLU A 43 -11.00 19.36 4.14
CA GLU A 43 -10.30 20.64 4.04
C GLU A 43 -8.79 20.40 3.95
N GLU A 44 -8.20 20.84 2.84
CA GLU A 44 -6.80 20.61 2.48
C GLU A 44 -5.89 21.73 3.04
N ASN A 45 -4.73 21.34 3.56
CA ASN A 45 -3.62 22.25 3.76
C ASN A 45 -2.67 22.26 2.54
N PRO A 46 -2.69 23.30 1.68
CA PRO A 46 -1.90 23.30 0.44
C PRO A 46 -0.38 23.37 0.67
N GLU A 47 0.06 23.97 1.79
CA GLU A 47 1.48 24.10 2.11
C GLU A 47 2.13 22.76 2.46
N ILE A 48 1.37 21.81 3.01
CA ILE A 48 1.83 20.45 3.29
C ILE A 48 1.63 19.57 2.06
N SER A 49 0.46 19.64 1.43
CA SER A 49 0.06 18.77 0.31
C SER A 49 0.95 18.91 -0.92
N LYS A 50 1.53 20.09 -1.18
CA LYS A 50 2.45 20.30 -2.31
C LYS A 50 3.70 19.39 -2.27
N HIS A 51 4.10 18.93 -1.10
CA HIS A 51 5.31 18.10 -0.91
C HIS A 51 5.06 16.60 -1.15
N LEU A 52 3.81 16.15 -1.09
CA LEU A 52 3.50 14.73 -0.93
C LEU A 52 2.96 14.11 -2.21
N LEU A 53 3.65 13.07 -2.67
CA LEU A 53 3.20 12.14 -3.70
C LEU A 53 2.88 10.79 -3.06
N MET A 54 1.74 10.21 -3.41
CA MET A 54 1.38 8.84 -3.10
C MET A 54 1.30 8.03 -4.40
N ILE A 55 1.97 6.89 -4.42
CA ILE A 55 1.85 5.90 -5.50
C ILE A 55 1.15 4.67 -4.91
N ASP A 56 -0.12 4.50 -5.27
CA ASP A 56 -1.00 3.47 -4.70
C ASP A 56 -2.17 3.18 -5.65
N PHE A 57 -3.06 2.25 -5.31
CA PHE A 57 -4.28 1.96 -6.05
C PHE A 57 -5.25 3.15 -6.00
N ALA A 58 -5.76 3.56 -7.16
CA ALA A 58 -6.92 4.46 -7.21
C ALA A 58 -8.22 3.72 -6.84
N PRO A 59 -9.15 4.40 -6.15
CA PRO A 59 -10.45 3.88 -5.76
C PRO A 59 -11.39 3.68 -6.93
N GLU A 60 -12.29 2.72 -6.85
CA GLU A 60 -13.34 2.55 -7.87
C GLU A 60 -14.35 3.70 -7.90
N SER A 61 -14.57 4.38 -6.77
CA SER A 61 -15.49 5.51 -6.70
C SER A 61 -14.95 6.63 -5.82
N CYS A 62 -15.15 7.87 -6.29
CA CYS A 62 -14.86 9.15 -5.64
C CYS A 62 -13.40 9.67 -5.65
N GLY A 63 -13.27 10.94 -6.02
CA GLY A 63 -12.09 11.79 -5.80
C GLY A 63 -11.72 12.64 -7.01
N THR A 64 -11.87 13.97 -6.93
CA THR A 64 -11.31 14.92 -7.92
C THR A 64 -9.80 15.13 -7.76
N ASP A 65 -9.20 14.47 -6.77
CA ASP A 65 -7.83 14.69 -6.33
C ASP A 65 -6.86 13.66 -6.92
N PHE A 66 -7.38 12.66 -7.64
CA PHE A 66 -6.59 11.77 -8.47
C PHE A 66 -6.21 12.49 -9.76
N ILE A 67 -4.93 12.41 -10.12
CA ILE A 67 -4.39 13.17 -11.25
C ILE A 67 -4.80 12.55 -12.60
N GLN A 68 -5.27 11.30 -12.58
CA GLN A 68 -5.89 10.66 -13.72
C GLN A 68 -7.41 10.66 -13.55
N ASP A 69 -8.09 11.44 -14.41
CA ASP A 69 -9.55 11.42 -14.53
C ASP A 69 -10.08 10.11 -15.12
N THR A 70 -9.17 9.25 -15.64
CA THR A 70 -9.50 7.94 -16.21
C THR A 70 -8.41 6.93 -15.85
N TYR A 71 -8.74 6.01 -14.94
CA TYR A 71 -8.02 4.76 -14.70
C TYR A 71 -8.97 3.60 -14.98
N PHE A 72 -8.43 2.38 -15.12
CA PHE A 72 -9.27 1.21 -15.33
C PHE A 72 -10.10 0.96 -14.07
N THR A 73 -11.42 0.77 -14.21
CA THR A 73 -12.24 0.20 -13.12
C THR A 73 -11.82 -1.23 -12.84
N ASP A 74 -12.19 -1.84 -11.70
CA ASP A 74 -11.80 -3.22 -11.42
C ASP A 74 -12.37 -4.16 -12.46
N ASP A 75 -13.59 -3.89 -12.93
CA ASP A 75 -14.19 -4.63 -14.03
C ASP A 75 -13.37 -4.55 -15.33
N GLN A 76 -12.85 -3.37 -15.66
CA GLN A 76 -12.00 -3.18 -16.82
C GLN A 76 -10.62 -3.84 -16.63
N LEU A 77 -10.06 -3.81 -15.42
CA LEU A 77 -8.83 -4.53 -15.07
C LEU A 77 -9.05 -6.04 -15.21
N LEU A 78 -10.09 -6.61 -14.60
CA LEU A 78 -10.44 -8.02 -14.71
C LEU A 78 -10.62 -8.44 -16.16
N LYS A 79 -11.34 -7.63 -16.96
CA LYS A 79 -11.56 -7.92 -18.38
C LYS A 79 -10.25 -7.90 -19.17
N ARG A 80 -9.37 -6.94 -18.89
CA ARG A 80 -8.06 -6.81 -19.54
C ARG A 80 -7.17 -8.00 -19.24
N GLU A 81 -7.05 -8.37 -17.98
CA GLU A 81 -6.12 -9.41 -17.51
C GLU A 81 -6.63 -10.83 -17.77
N LEU A 82 -7.91 -11.09 -17.56
CA LEU A 82 -8.46 -12.44 -17.72
C LEU A 82 -8.85 -12.78 -19.16
N GLY A 83 -9.04 -11.78 -20.02
CA GLY A 83 -9.38 -11.96 -21.43
C GLY A 83 -10.59 -12.89 -21.62
N LYS A 84 -10.39 -14.09 -22.19
CA LYS A 84 -11.45 -15.08 -22.41
C LYS A 84 -11.99 -15.74 -21.13
N GLN A 85 -11.23 -15.68 -20.04
CA GLN A 85 -11.61 -16.25 -18.75
C GLN A 85 -12.46 -15.28 -17.91
N TYR A 86 -12.63 -14.05 -18.38
CA TYR A 86 -13.50 -13.06 -17.77
C TYR A 86 -14.98 -13.43 -18.00
N ILE A 87 -15.76 -13.45 -16.92
CA ILE A 87 -17.16 -13.90 -16.95
C ILE A 87 -18.20 -12.76 -16.89
N GLY A 88 -17.77 -11.52 -16.70
CA GLY A 88 -18.65 -10.35 -16.65
C GLY A 88 -19.36 -10.13 -15.31
N PRO A 89 -19.74 -8.87 -15.00
CA PRO A 89 -20.37 -8.49 -13.74
C PRO A 89 -21.78 -9.08 -13.60
N PHE A 90 -22.50 -9.22 -14.72
CA PHE A 90 -23.85 -9.80 -14.73
C PHE A 90 -23.83 -11.27 -14.28
N LYS A 91 -22.89 -12.07 -14.78
CA LYS A 91 -22.78 -13.49 -14.39
C LYS A 91 -22.37 -13.60 -12.91
N ARG A 92 -21.47 -12.74 -12.43
CA ARG A 92 -21.13 -12.62 -11.00
C ARG A 92 -22.36 -12.29 -10.15
N TYR A 93 -23.14 -11.29 -10.55
CA TYR A 93 -24.35 -10.89 -9.85
C TYR A 93 -25.36 -12.03 -9.77
N LEU A 94 -25.60 -12.71 -10.91
CA LEU A 94 -26.53 -13.83 -10.98
C LEU A 94 -26.12 -14.97 -10.04
N LEU A 95 -24.82 -15.27 -9.98
CA LEU A 95 -24.26 -16.27 -9.07
C LEU A 95 -24.33 -15.86 -7.61
N GLY A 96 -24.06 -14.59 -7.29
CA GLY A 96 -24.18 -14.05 -5.93
C GLY A 96 -25.64 -14.03 -5.45
N ALA A 97 -26.59 -13.68 -6.32
CA ALA A 97 -28.02 -13.72 -6.03
C ALA A 97 -28.51 -15.17 -5.81
N LEU A 98 -28.06 -16.11 -6.65
CA LEU A 98 -28.32 -17.55 -6.47
C LEU A 98 -27.74 -18.06 -5.16
N TYR A 99 -26.50 -17.69 -4.83
CA TYR A 99 -25.84 -18.03 -3.57
C TYR A 99 -26.62 -17.52 -2.36
N LYS A 100 -27.00 -16.23 -2.35
CA LYS A 100 -27.81 -15.66 -1.26
C LYS A 100 -29.16 -16.36 -1.11
N GLY A 101 -29.84 -16.66 -2.23
CA GLY A 101 -31.11 -17.39 -2.23
C GLY A 101 -30.99 -18.84 -1.76
N LEU A 102 -29.85 -19.50 -2.01
CA LEU A 102 -29.62 -20.90 -1.66
C LEU A 102 -28.92 -21.09 -0.31
N ASN A 103 -28.24 -20.07 0.23
CA ASN A 103 -27.84 -20.06 1.64
C ASN A 103 -29.06 -20.02 2.57
N TRP A 104 -30.14 -19.37 2.15
CA TRP A 104 -31.45 -19.46 2.82
C TRP A 104 -32.00 -20.89 2.89
N THR A 105 -31.59 -21.78 1.98
CA THR A 105 -32.01 -23.18 1.94
C THR A 105 -30.93 -24.16 2.45
N GLY A 106 -29.79 -23.67 2.94
CA GLY A 106 -28.66 -24.50 3.41
C GLY A 106 -27.82 -25.13 2.28
N LEU A 107 -28.06 -24.77 1.01
CA LEU A 107 -27.38 -25.32 -0.17
C LEU A 107 -26.28 -24.39 -0.73
N GLY A 108 -26.17 -23.16 -0.24
CA GLY A 108 -25.33 -22.13 -0.87
C GLY A 108 -23.82 -22.43 -0.85
N GLY A 109 -23.30 -23.14 0.15
CA GLY A 109 -21.88 -23.53 0.19
C GLY A 109 -21.42 -24.33 -1.05
N THR A 110 -22.29 -25.18 -1.59
CA THR A 110 -21.95 -26.03 -2.75
C THR A 110 -21.80 -25.25 -4.06
N LEU A 111 -22.50 -24.11 -4.21
CA LEU A 111 -22.48 -23.34 -5.46
C LEU A 111 -21.34 -22.35 -5.53
N GLU A 112 -20.94 -21.75 -4.41
CA GLU A 112 -19.73 -20.94 -4.34
C GLU A 112 -18.52 -21.82 -4.64
N GLU A 113 -18.42 -22.98 -4.00
CA GLU A 113 -17.36 -23.95 -4.28
C GLU A 113 -17.36 -24.42 -5.74
N GLN A 114 -18.53 -24.75 -6.31
CA GLN A 114 -18.64 -25.11 -7.73
C GLN A 114 -18.28 -23.95 -8.66
N PHE A 115 -18.72 -22.73 -8.35
CA PHE A 115 -18.41 -21.56 -9.15
C PHE A 115 -16.90 -21.29 -9.17
N VAL A 116 -16.28 -21.28 -7.99
CA VAL A 116 -14.85 -21.06 -7.83
C VAL A 116 -14.07 -22.19 -8.51
N ARG A 117 -14.49 -23.45 -8.35
CA ARG A 117 -13.89 -24.60 -9.06
C ARG A 117 -13.99 -24.47 -10.57
N ASN A 118 -15.12 -23.97 -11.09
CA ASN A 118 -15.35 -23.82 -12.53
C ASN A 118 -14.73 -22.55 -13.12
N ASN A 119 -14.43 -21.54 -12.30
CA ASN A 119 -13.93 -20.23 -12.72
C ASN A 119 -12.80 -19.73 -11.80
N PRO A 120 -11.75 -20.54 -11.54
CA PRO A 120 -10.76 -20.23 -10.51
C PRO A 120 -10.00 -18.94 -10.82
N HIS A 121 -9.73 -18.68 -12.11
CA HIS A 121 -9.06 -17.48 -12.58
C HIS A 121 -9.82 -16.19 -12.24
N TYR A 122 -11.14 -16.20 -12.41
CA TYR A 122 -11.96 -15.05 -12.06
C TYR A 122 -12.11 -14.90 -10.55
N ALA A 123 -12.31 -16.01 -9.83
CA ALA A 123 -12.45 -16.00 -8.38
C ALA A 123 -11.22 -15.40 -7.70
N ILE A 124 -10.02 -15.89 -8.04
CA ILE A 124 -8.77 -15.41 -7.44
C ILE A 124 -8.49 -13.93 -7.80
N ALA A 125 -8.72 -13.53 -9.06
CA ALA A 125 -8.51 -12.15 -9.50
C ALA A 125 -9.50 -11.17 -8.89
N SER A 126 -10.78 -11.55 -8.80
CA SER A 126 -11.80 -10.70 -8.17
C SER A 126 -11.58 -10.56 -6.66
N SER A 127 -11.12 -11.61 -5.98
CA SER A 127 -10.76 -11.56 -4.57
C SER A 127 -9.57 -10.61 -4.36
N ALA A 128 -8.51 -10.76 -5.16
CA ALA A 128 -7.33 -9.92 -5.06
C ALA A 128 -7.64 -8.44 -5.31
N LEU A 129 -8.45 -8.13 -6.33
CA LEU A 129 -8.86 -6.75 -6.59
C LEU A 129 -9.71 -6.18 -5.47
N SER A 130 -10.69 -6.93 -4.96
CA SER A 130 -11.58 -6.43 -3.89
C SER A 130 -10.86 -6.00 -2.61
N GLU A 131 -9.65 -6.51 -2.36
CA GLU A 131 -8.82 -6.14 -1.23
C GLU A 131 -8.08 -4.81 -1.43
N VAL A 132 -7.84 -4.44 -2.69
CA VAL A 132 -7.04 -3.26 -3.05
C VAL A 132 -7.87 -2.13 -3.64
N THR A 133 -9.13 -2.41 -4.02
CA THR A 133 -10.06 -1.46 -4.65
C THR A 133 -10.06 -0.11 -3.96
N ASP A 134 -10.22 -0.07 -2.64
CA ASP A 134 -10.30 1.19 -1.87
C ASP A 134 -9.03 1.48 -1.06
N HIS A 135 -7.94 0.75 -1.33
CA HIS A 135 -6.72 0.83 -0.53
C HIS A 135 -6.15 2.25 -0.51
N GLY A 136 -5.93 2.87 -1.66
CA GLY A 136 -5.38 4.22 -1.74
C GLY A 136 -6.27 5.28 -1.09
N GLN A 137 -7.59 5.12 -1.05
CA GLN A 137 -8.46 6.03 -0.30
C GLN A 137 -8.29 5.89 1.21
N GLY A 138 -8.20 4.66 1.70
CA GLY A 138 -7.87 4.40 3.11
C GLY A 138 -6.54 5.02 3.50
N VAL A 139 -5.50 4.82 2.68
CA VAL A 139 -4.16 5.42 2.88
C VAL A 139 -4.23 6.95 2.88
N LYS A 140 -4.89 7.56 1.88
CA LYS A 140 -5.10 9.02 1.82
C LYS A 140 -5.77 9.53 3.09
N HIS A 141 -6.86 8.91 3.51
CA HIS A 141 -7.63 9.36 4.66
C HIS A 141 -6.80 9.32 5.96
N VAL A 142 -5.98 8.27 6.13
CA VAL A 142 -5.04 8.16 7.25
C VAL A 142 -4.03 9.31 7.25
N MET A 143 -3.49 9.68 6.08
CA MET A 143 -2.60 10.83 5.97
C MET A 143 -3.31 12.12 6.39
N TRP A 144 -4.52 12.35 5.88
CA TRP A 144 -5.33 13.52 6.19
C TRP A 144 -5.57 13.64 7.71
N GLN A 145 -6.03 12.57 8.34
CA GLN A 145 -6.28 12.51 9.80
C GLN A 145 -4.99 12.74 10.61
N THR A 146 -3.86 12.23 10.13
CA THR A 146 -2.57 12.39 10.82
C THR A 146 -2.21 13.87 10.91
N VAL A 147 -2.29 14.61 9.80
CA VAL A 147 -1.99 16.05 9.79
C VAL A 147 -3.04 16.84 10.57
N GLN A 148 -4.32 16.48 10.46
CA GLN A 148 -5.39 17.11 11.24
C GLN A 148 -5.11 17.03 12.74
N LYS A 149 -4.69 15.86 13.24
CA LYS A 149 -4.30 15.66 14.65
C LYS A 149 -3.09 16.49 15.06
N LEU A 150 -2.12 16.69 14.16
CA LEU A 150 -0.91 17.48 14.43
C LEU A 150 -1.21 18.98 14.49
N LYS A 151 -2.07 19.48 13.60
CA LYS A 151 -2.37 20.91 13.50
C LYS A 151 -3.45 21.37 14.48
N GLY A 152 -4.46 20.55 14.70
CA GLY A 152 -5.62 20.89 15.53
C GLY A 152 -6.52 21.99 14.96
N ASP A 153 -6.33 22.40 13.70
CA ASP A 153 -7.11 23.47 13.04
C ASP A 153 -8.20 22.93 12.09
N GLY A 154 -8.40 21.62 12.05
CA GLY A 154 -9.38 20.96 11.19
C GLY A 154 -8.89 20.65 9.77
N THR A 155 -7.73 21.18 9.35
CA THR A 155 -7.15 20.92 8.02
C THR A 155 -6.23 19.71 8.02
N GLY A 156 -6.22 18.93 6.94
CA GLY A 156 -5.35 17.77 6.76
C GLY A 156 -4.44 17.88 5.53
N VAL A 157 -3.80 16.78 5.16
CA VAL A 157 -3.00 16.69 3.92
C VAL A 157 -3.73 15.85 2.88
N THR A 158 -3.72 16.32 1.63
CA THR A 158 -4.25 15.59 0.48
C THR A 158 -3.09 15.33 -0.48
N PRO A 159 -2.52 14.11 -0.50
CA PRO A 159 -1.41 13.80 -1.40
C PRO A 159 -1.83 13.96 -2.86
N ARG A 160 -0.86 14.30 -3.72
CA ARG A 160 -1.00 14.00 -5.16
C ARG A 160 -0.96 12.49 -5.32
N ILE A 161 -1.92 11.91 -6.04
CA ILE A 161 -2.02 10.45 -6.19
C ILE A 161 -1.72 10.02 -7.63
N TYR A 162 -0.79 9.09 -7.76
CA TYR A 162 -0.51 8.39 -9.01
C TYR A 162 -0.98 6.93 -8.91
N PRO A 163 -1.99 6.52 -9.70
CA PRO A 163 -2.54 5.16 -9.64
C PRO A 163 -1.55 4.10 -10.12
N ILE A 164 -1.22 3.15 -9.26
CA ILE A 164 -0.27 2.09 -9.57
C ILE A 164 -0.85 1.07 -10.56
N GLN A 165 -2.18 0.94 -10.67
CA GLN A 165 -2.83 -0.01 -11.61
C GLN A 165 -2.49 0.25 -13.09
N ALA A 166 -2.00 1.45 -13.41
CA ALA A 166 -1.46 1.78 -14.74
C ALA A 166 -0.11 1.11 -15.03
N THR A 167 0.51 0.49 -14.03
CA THR A 167 1.93 0.09 -14.03
C THR A 167 2.18 -1.37 -13.71
N GLU A 168 1.12 -2.11 -13.39
CA GLU A 168 1.22 -3.48 -12.89
C GLU A 168 1.17 -4.51 -14.01
N ASN A 169 1.90 -5.60 -13.77
CA ASN A 169 1.67 -6.87 -14.44
C ASN A 169 0.91 -7.79 -13.51
N ILE A 170 -0.27 -8.20 -13.94
CA ILE A 170 -1.01 -9.26 -13.29
C ILE A 170 -0.74 -10.54 -14.09
N ASN A 171 -0.19 -11.55 -13.43
CA ASN A 171 0.09 -12.85 -14.04
C ASN A 171 -0.65 -13.93 -13.25
N LEU A 172 -1.25 -14.85 -13.98
CA LEU A 172 -1.91 -16.02 -13.40
C LEU A 172 -1.22 -17.28 -13.90
N GLU A 173 -0.65 -18.03 -12.98
CA GLU A 173 0.12 -19.25 -13.24
C GLU A 173 -0.39 -20.40 -12.39
N GLN A 174 0.10 -21.62 -12.64
CA GLN A 174 -0.09 -22.76 -11.76
C GLN A 174 1.25 -23.15 -11.16
N ASP A 175 1.25 -23.51 -9.87
CA ASP A 175 2.41 -24.12 -9.23
C ASP A 175 2.56 -25.60 -9.61
N GLU A 176 3.62 -26.23 -9.10
CA GLU A 176 3.93 -27.64 -9.34
C GLU A 176 2.84 -28.60 -8.83
N ASN A 177 1.98 -28.14 -7.91
CA ASN A 177 0.87 -28.90 -7.35
C ASN A 177 -0.46 -28.63 -8.10
N GLY A 178 -0.44 -27.80 -9.14
CA GLY A 178 -1.63 -27.40 -9.89
C GLY A 178 -2.47 -26.32 -9.20
N ASN A 179 -1.98 -25.73 -8.09
CA ASN A 179 -2.63 -24.60 -7.44
C ASN A 179 -2.49 -23.36 -8.32
N TYR A 180 -3.55 -22.56 -8.41
CA TYR A 180 -3.45 -21.30 -9.14
C TYR A 180 -2.75 -20.24 -8.29
N ILE A 181 -1.85 -19.48 -8.91
CA ILE A 181 -1.18 -18.35 -8.29
C ILE A 181 -1.47 -17.10 -9.12
N LEU A 182 -2.14 -16.13 -8.51
CA LEU A 182 -2.28 -14.79 -9.07
C LEU A 182 -1.21 -13.91 -8.46
N THR A 183 -0.45 -13.23 -9.32
CA THR A 183 0.67 -12.40 -8.90
C THR A 183 0.55 -11.03 -9.52
N ALA A 184 0.85 -10.01 -8.74
CA ALA A 184 0.91 -8.63 -9.19
C ALA A 184 2.32 -8.10 -8.95
N SER A 185 2.84 -7.34 -9.89
CA SER A 185 4.11 -6.65 -9.73
C SER A 185 4.07 -5.26 -10.35
N ALA A 186 4.41 -4.25 -9.55
CA ALA A 186 4.58 -2.90 -10.02
C ALA A 186 5.94 -2.78 -10.74
N ARG A 187 5.92 -2.37 -12.01
CA ARG A 187 7.15 -2.24 -12.81
C ARG A 187 7.96 -1.03 -12.37
N THR A 188 9.23 -1.21 -11.99
CA THR A 188 10.19 -0.15 -11.63
C THR A 188 10.20 1.01 -12.63
N ASN A 189 10.29 0.69 -13.93
CA ASN A 189 10.33 1.70 -15.00
C ASN A 189 9.09 2.60 -15.05
N SER A 190 7.92 2.04 -14.70
CA SER A 190 6.68 2.78 -14.69
C SER A 190 6.61 3.74 -13.51
N VAL A 191 7.10 3.31 -12.33
CA VAL A 191 7.26 4.18 -11.16
C VAL A 191 8.27 5.30 -11.45
N ILE A 192 9.42 4.98 -12.04
CA ILE A 192 10.39 5.98 -12.48
C ILE A 192 9.77 6.97 -13.46
N HIS A 193 9.01 6.48 -14.44
CA HIS A 193 8.34 7.32 -15.41
C HIS A 193 7.34 8.26 -14.73
N ALA A 194 6.54 7.77 -13.77
CA ALA A 194 5.61 8.58 -13.00
C ALA A 194 6.33 9.71 -12.25
N LEU A 195 7.41 9.38 -11.53
CA LEU A 195 8.17 10.33 -10.71
C LEU A 195 8.81 11.47 -11.52
N LYS A 196 9.12 11.25 -12.80
CA LYS A 196 9.63 12.32 -13.70
C LYS A 196 8.63 13.46 -13.91
N PHE A 197 7.33 13.23 -13.74
CA PHE A 197 6.31 14.29 -13.86
C PHE A 197 6.03 15.03 -12.54
N PHE A 198 6.46 14.47 -11.41
CA PHE A 198 6.20 15.00 -10.07
C PHE A 198 7.48 15.59 -9.48
N THR A 199 7.99 16.63 -10.12
CA THR A 199 9.25 17.29 -9.73
C THR A 199 9.12 18.09 -8.43
N GLU A 200 7.92 18.58 -8.11
CA GLU A 200 7.66 19.38 -6.91
C GLU A 200 7.47 18.56 -5.63
N GLN A 201 7.06 17.29 -5.75
CA GLN A 201 6.82 16.41 -4.60
C GLN A 201 8.13 15.76 -4.19
N ASP A 202 8.65 16.13 -3.03
CA ASP A 202 9.91 15.63 -2.46
C ASP A 202 9.71 14.54 -1.42
N ILE A 203 8.48 14.33 -0.94
CA ILE A 203 8.09 13.20 -0.08
C ILE A 203 7.28 12.21 -0.90
N VAL A 204 7.74 10.96 -0.98
CA VAL A 204 7.09 9.89 -1.74
C VAL A 204 6.64 8.78 -0.80
N ASN A 205 5.34 8.51 -0.79
CA ASN A 205 4.73 7.38 -0.12
C ASN A 205 4.53 6.22 -1.11
N LEU A 206 5.12 5.08 -0.77
CA LEU A 206 4.96 3.79 -1.45
C LEU A 206 4.28 2.81 -0.48
N SER A 207 2.96 2.95 -0.32
CA SER A 207 2.15 2.06 0.52
C SER A 207 1.91 0.68 -0.12
N TRP A 208 2.53 0.42 -1.27
CA TRP A 208 2.59 -0.85 -1.96
C TRP A 208 4.05 -1.31 -2.14
N GLN A 209 4.30 -2.62 -2.07
CA GLN A 209 5.64 -3.16 -2.23
C GLN A 209 6.05 -3.20 -3.71
N LEU A 210 7.32 -2.85 -4.00
CA LEU A 210 7.89 -3.09 -5.32
C LEU A 210 8.42 -4.52 -5.38
N GLY A 211 8.12 -5.21 -6.48
CA GLY A 211 8.40 -6.64 -6.66
C GLY A 211 7.13 -7.47 -6.82
N LYS A 212 7.27 -8.80 -6.71
CA LYS A 212 6.18 -9.75 -6.95
C LYS A 212 5.42 -10.03 -5.65
N ILE A 213 4.16 -9.63 -5.60
CA ILE A 213 3.21 -10.07 -4.58
C ILE A 213 2.23 -11.08 -5.17
N GLY A 214 1.49 -11.81 -4.34
CA GLY A 214 0.46 -12.67 -4.88
C GLY A 214 -0.40 -13.39 -3.86
N ILE A 215 -1.32 -14.19 -4.40
CA ILE A 215 -2.25 -15.03 -3.68
C ILE A 215 -2.34 -16.38 -4.38
N THR A 216 -2.48 -17.45 -3.59
CA THR A 216 -2.59 -18.83 -4.07
C THR A 216 -4.01 -19.36 -3.89
N TYR A 217 -4.44 -20.32 -4.71
CA TYR A 217 -5.75 -20.98 -4.62
C TYR A 217 -5.55 -22.50 -4.71
N PRO A 218 -6.20 -23.33 -3.85
CA PRO A 218 -7.41 -23.01 -3.07
C PRO A 218 -7.19 -22.40 -1.68
N GLU A 219 -5.96 -22.38 -1.18
CA GLU A 219 -5.68 -21.99 0.20
C GLU A 219 -5.88 -20.48 0.49
N MET A 220 -6.01 -19.65 -0.54
CA MET A 220 -6.09 -18.19 -0.44
C MET A 220 -4.91 -17.59 0.36
N LYS A 221 -3.76 -18.27 0.33
CA LYS A 221 -2.56 -17.84 1.05
C LYS A 221 -1.87 -16.73 0.26
N ARG A 222 -1.74 -15.58 0.91
CA ARG A 222 -1.09 -14.38 0.37
C ARG A 222 0.41 -14.41 0.58
N PHE A 223 1.14 -13.64 -0.23
CA PHE A 223 2.57 -13.42 -0.09
C PHE A 223 2.99 -12.02 -0.56
N GLY A 224 3.89 -11.41 0.21
CA GLY A 224 4.47 -10.11 -0.09
C GLY A 224 5.77 -10.23 -0.88
N ALA A 225 6.22 -9.10 -1.43
CA ALA A 225 7.42 -9.03 -2.25
C ALA A 225 8.71 -9.16 -1.44
N TYR A 226 8.63 -8.90 -0.13
CA TYR A 226 9.77 -8.83 0.79
C TYR A 226 9.86 -10.06 1.71
N ARG A 227 9.37 -11.21 1.24
CA ARG A 227 9.68 -12.49 1.87
C ARG A 227 11.16 -12.80 1.83
N LYS A 228 11.63 -13.60 2.77
CA LYS A 228 13.05 -13.95 2.93
C LYS A 228 13.71 -14.38 1.62
N GLU A 229 13.00 -15.13 0.79
CA GLU A 229 13.50 -15.67 -0.49
C GLU A 229 13.55 -14.65 -1.62
N THR A 230 12.69 -13.62 -1.59
CA THR A 230 12.52 -12.64 -2.68
C THR A 230 12.95 -11.22 -2.31
N ALA A 231 13.20 -10.95 -1.04
CA ALA A 231 13.45 -9.61 -0.51
C ALA A 231 14.63 -8.90 -1.19
N VAL A 232 15.72 -9.61 -1.47
CA VAL A 232 16.92 -9.02 -2.10
C VAL A 232 16.59 -8.47 -3.49
N GLU A 233 15.91 -9.24 -4.32
CA GLU A 233 15.54 -8.84 -5.68
C GLU A 233 14.52 -7.70 -5.67
N SER A 234 13.48 -7.83 -4.86
CA SER A 234 12.42 -6.82 -4.72
C SER A 234 12.95 -5.49 -4.18
N LEU A 235 13.85 -5.51 -3.19
CA LEU A 235 14.46 -4.28 -2.66
C LEU A 235 15.41 -3.60 -3.65
N ARG A 236 16.14 -4.36 -4.49
CA ARG A 236 16.95 -3.76 -5.55
C ARG A 236 16.11 -2.94 -6.53
N GLN A 237 14.91 -3.43 -6.86
CA GLN A 237 13.97 -2.66 -7.70
C GLN A 237 13.58 -1.33 -7.04
N LEU A 238 13.32 -1.32 -5.72
CA LEU A 238 13.10 -0.09 -4.97
C LEU A 238 14.35 0.81 -4.96
N PHE A 239 15.53 0.24 -4.80
CA PHE A 239 16.77 1.01 -4.76
C PHE A 239 17.07 1.69 -6.08
N ASP A 240 16.77 1.04 -7.21
CA ASP A 240 16.90 1.65 -8.53
C ASP A 240 16.02 2.90 -8.65
N VAL A 241 14.79 2.85 -8.12
CA VAL A 241 13.92 4.04 -8.03
C VAL A 241 14.57 5.12 -7.16
N CYS A 242 14.98 4.78 -5.94
CA CYS A 242 15.53 5.75 -4.98
C CYS A 242 16.83 6.41 -5.48
N LYS A 243 17.72 5.64 -6.11
CA LYS A 243 18.98 6.12 -6.71
C LYS A 243 18.73 7.04 -7.91
N THR A 244 17.63 6.84 -8.63
CA THR A 244 17.24 7.70 -9.76
C THR A 244 16.77 9.08 -9.30
N PHE A 245 16.21 9.21 -8.10
CA PHE A 245 15.66 10.46 -7.54
C PHE A 245 16.25 10.78 -6.16
N PRO A 246 17.56 11.09 -6.06
CA PRO A 246 18.22 11.36 -4.78
C PRO A 246 17.66 12.58 -4.05
N GLU A 247 17.01 13.50 -4.78
CA GLU A 247 16.34 14.69 -4.26
C GLU A 247 14.98 14.42 -3.61
N LYS A 248 14.51 13.17 -3.60
CA LYS A 248 13.24 12.74 -2.97
C LYS A 248 13.51 11.81 -1.79
N LEU A 249 12.68 11.91 -0.76
CA LEU A 249 12.68 11.00 0.38
C LEU A 249 11.52 10.00 0.25
N PHE A 250 11.87 8.72 0.22
CA PHE A 250 10.95 7.61 0.02
C PHE A 250 10.59 6.93 1.33
N PHE A 251 9.31 6.62 1.48
CA PHE A 251 8.76 5.80 2.56
C PHE A 251 8.04 4.61 1.93
N ALA A 252 8.52 3.39 2.19
CA ALA A 252 7.98 2.18 1.58
C ALA A 252 7.47 1.19 2.63
N ALA A 253 6.31 0.60 2.37
CA ALA A 253 5.72 -0.40 3.27
C ALA A 253 6.57 -1.67 3.33
N ALA A 254 6.79 -2.20 4.54
CA ALA A 254 7.60 -3.40 4.77
C ALA A 254 6.90 -4.70 4.37
N GLY A 255 5.59 -4.67 4.09
CA GLY A 255 4.77 -5.86 3.82
C GLY A 255 3.89 -6.24 5.01
N ASN A 256 3.09 -7.29 4.84
CA ASN A 256 2.06 -7.72 5.78
C ASN A 256 1.94 -9.25 5.89
N TYR A 257 2.75 -10.04 5.18
CA TYR A 257 2.51 -11.47 4.94
C TYR A 257 3.69 -12.34 5.36
N GLY A 258 4.25 -12.05 6.54
CA GLY A 258 5.47 -12.68 7.05
C GLY A 258 6.73 -12.25 6.30
N ASP A 259 6.73 -11.01 5.79
CA ASP A 259 7.88 -10.42 5.10
C ASP A 259 9.08 -10.27 6.06
N ASP A 260 10.28 -10.61 5.61
CA ASP A 260 11.47 -10.57 6.45
C ASP A 260 12.68 -10.12 5.62
N ILE A 261 13.09 -8.88 5.86
CA ILE A 261 14.19 -8.24 5.13
C ILE A 261 15.50 -8.24 5.93
N ARG A 262 15.59 -8.95 7.06
CA ARG A 262 16.80 -8.97 7.91
C ARG A 262 18.02 -9.49 7.14
N GLU A 263 17.87 -10.59 6.40
CA GLU A 263 18.96 -11.12 5.57
C GLU A 263 19.27 -10.21 4.38
N ALA A 264 18.23 -9.65 3.74
CA ALA A 264 18.42 -8.70 2.65
C ALA A 264 19.19 -7.44 3.09
N ARG A 265 18.97 -6.96 4.33
CA ARG A 265 19.76 -5.85 4.91
C ARG A 265 21.24 -6.16 5.01
N LYS A 266 21.60 -7.38 5.41
CA LYS A 266 23.01 -7.79 5.51
C LYS A 266 23.65 -7.82 4.12
N ILE A 267 22.94 -8.40 3.15
CA ILE A 267 23.42 -8.53 1.76
C ILE A 267 23.53 -7.18 1.06
N LEU A 268 22.56 -6.29 1.29
CA LEU A 268 22.43 -5.02 0.59
C LEU A 268 22.92 -3.81 1.40
N ALA A 269 23.69 -4.02 2.47
CA ALA A 269 24.10 -2.97 3.40
C ALA A 269 24.80 -1.79 2.68
N ASP A 270 25.72 -2.09 1.77
CA ASP A 270 26.48 -1.10 1.01
C ASP A 270 25.68 -0.50 -0.16
N GLU A 271 24.55 -1.11 -0.53
CA GLU A 271 23.67 -0.66 -1.61
C GLU A 271 22.50 0.20 -1.11
N TRP A 272 22.30 0.27 0.22
CA TRP A 272 21.11 0.85 0.85
C TRP A 272 21.03 2.37 0.60
N PRO A 273 20.04 2.88 -0.15
CA PRO A 273 19.97 4.30 -0.46
C PRO A 273 19.75 5.14 0.80
N PRO A 274 20.43 6.29 0.95
CA PRO A 274 20.26 7.15 2.12
C PRO A 274 18.88 7.82 2.16
N ASN A 275 18.16 7.85 1.04
CA ASN A 275 16.89 8.54 0.86
C ASN A 275 15.66 7.61 0.90
N VAL A 276 15.76 6.43 1.53
CA VAL A 276 14.61 5.54 1.77
C VAL A 276 14.49 5.13 3.23
N LEU A 277 13.24 4.99 3.70
CA LEU A 277 12.89 4.32 4.95
C LEU A 277 11.83 3.25 4.67
N ILE A 278 12.10 2.02 5.10
CA ILE A 278 11.16 0.91 5.07
C ILE A 278 10.36 0.91 6.37
N ILE A 279 9.04 0.95 6.28
CA ILE A 279 8.12 1.18 7.39
C ILE A 279 7.31 -0.08 7.67
N GLY A 280 7.45 -0.63 8.87
CA GLY A 280 6.64 -1.71 9.39
C GLY A 280 5.52 -1.20 10.30
N GLU A 281 4.54 -2.05 10.57
CA GLU A 281 3.53 -1.78 11.60
C GLU A 281 3.94 -2.39 12.94
N TRP A 282 3.72 -1.64 14.01
CA TRP A 282 3.95 -2.10 15.37
C TRP A 282 2.65 -2.43 16.09
N MET A 283 2.56 -3.61 16.71
CA MET A 283 1.43 -3.96 17.59
C MET A 283 1.76 -3.63 19.05
N ARG A 284 0.89 -2.82 19.67
CA ARG A 284 0.96 -2.54 21.11
C ARG A 284 0.49 -3.71 21.96
N GLU A 285 -0.37 -4.55 21.38
CA GLU A 285 -0.82 -5.75 22.06
C GLU A 285 0.38 -6.61 22.38
N LYS A 286 0.43 -7.07 23.63
CA LYS A 286 1.50 -7.92 24.10
C LYS A 286 1.18 -9.35 23.70
N ASP A 287 2.19 -10.07 23.22
CA ASP A 287 2.09 -11.50 23.01
C ASP A 287 1.89 -12.25 24.35
N THR A 288 1.78 -13.58 24.29
CA THR A 288 1.67 -14.45 25.47
C THR A 288 2.85 -14.33 26.44
N ARG A 289 3.97 -13.73 26.00
CA ARG A 289 5.18 -13.48 26.78
C ARG A 289 5.22 -12.05 27.36
N GLY A 290 4.18 -11.26 27.16
CA GLY A 290 4.10 -9.89 27.67
C GLY A 290 4.92 -8.87 26.87
N THR A 291 5.33 -9.20 25.63
CA THR A 291 6.22 -8.38 24.80
C THR A 291 5.46 -7.80 23.61
N GLU A 292 5.70 -6.52 23.31
CA GLU A 292 5.19 -5.89 22.08
C GLU A 292 5.99 -6.38 20.86
N TYR A 293 5.39 -6.42 19.68
CA TYR A 293 6.00 -7.04 18.51
C TYR A 293 5.57 -6.40 17.18
N PRO A 294 6.38 -6.57 16.12
CA PRO A 294 5.96 -6.23 14.76
C PRO A 294 4.71 -6.99 14.34
N ARG A 295 3.79 -6.29 13.67
CA ARG A 295 2.59 -6.95 13.14
C ARG A 295 2.94 -7.99 12.08
N ASN A 296 2.17 -9.08 12.04
CA ASN A 296 2.24 -10.13 11.01
C ASN A 296 3.65 -10.71 10.80
N ASN A 297 4.49 -10.68 11.84
CA ASN A 297 5.88 -11.14 11.80
C ASN A 297 6.71 -10.46 10.69
N VAL A 298 6.49 -9.16 10.49
CA VAL A 298 7.24 -8.37 9.50
C VAL A 298 8.54 -7.83 10.12
N TYR A 299 9.68 -8.34 9.68
CA TYR A 299 10.97 -8.09 10.34
C TYR A 299 11.97 -7.31 9.48
N GLY A 300 12.77 -6.48 10.15
CA GLY A 300 13.87 -5.74 9.52
C GLY A 300 13.49 -4.37 8.94
N ALA A 301 12.32 -3.79 9.26
CA ALA A 301 12.01 -2.41 8.84
C ALA A 301 12.98 -1.39 9.48
N ASP A 302 13.18 -0.23 8.84
CA ASP A 302 13.98 0.87 9.43
C ASP A 302 13.24 1.48 10.63
N LEU A 303 11.93 1.56 10.51
CA LEU A 303 11.04 2.13 11.50
C LEU A 303 9.75 1.34 11.56
N TYR A 304 9.26 1.12 12.78
CA TYR A 304 7.93 0.58 13.01
C TYR A 304 7.02 1.67 13.55
N ALA A 305 5.86 1.90 12.95
CA ALA A 305 4.92 2.89 13.43
C ALA A 305 3.68 2.23 14.01
N GLU A 306 3.25 2.74 15.16
CA GLU A 306 1.95 2.37 15.72
C GLU A 306 0.82 2.85 14.84
N ASN A 307 -0.14 1.97 14.64
CA ASN A 307 -1.40 2.34 14.07
C ASN A 307 -2.31 3.01 15.11
N THR A 308 -3.03 4.05 14.71
CA THR A 308 -3.95 4.80 15.59
C THR A 308 -5.39 4.81 15.08
N GLY A 309 -5.70 4.01 14.05
CA GLY A 309 -6.98 4.03 13.33
C GLY A 309 -7.65 2.67 13.15
N PHE A 310 -8.68 2.65 12.30
CA PHE A 310 -9.55 1.49 12.03
C PHE A 310 -8.97 0.46 11.05
N TRP A 311 -7.93 0.84 10.30
CA TRP A 311 -7.31 -0.01 9.28
C TRP A 311 -5.97 -0.48 9.77
N GLU A 312 -5.54 -1.65 9.33
CA GLU A 312 -4.32 -2.31 9.77
C GLU A 312 -3.44 -2.61 8.55
N GLY A 313 -2.12 -2.57 8.74
CA GLY A 313 -1.14 -2.84 7.71
C GLY A 313 0.02 -1.85 7.71
N SER A 314 1.16 -2.30 7.21
CA SER A 314 2.34 -1.43 6.99
C SER A 314 2.05 -0.29 6.00
N SER A 315 1.06 -0.40 5.13
CA SER A 315 0.58 0.71 4.28
C SER A 315 0.05 1.87 5.12
N VAL A 316 -0.75 1.59 6.16
CA VAL A 316 -1.27 2.59 7.11
C VAL A 316 -0.13 3.23 7.91
N SER A 317 0.80 2.44 8.42
CA SER A 317 2.00 2.95 9.10
C SER A 317 2.85 3.84 8.19
N THR A 318 3.02 3.44 6.93
CA THR A 318 3.74 4.25 5.91
C THR A 318 3.02 5.56 5.66
N ALA A 319 1.68 5.55 5.57
CA ALA A 319 0.85 6.74 5.40
C ALA A 319 1.07 7.76 6.53
N ILE A 320 1.01 7.30 7.79
CA ILE A 320 1.24 8.13 8.98
C ILE A 320 2.62 8.80 8.91
N ILE A 321 3.66 8.01 8.65
CA ILE A 321 5.04 8.52 8.63
C ILE A 321 5.28 9.48 7.46
N SER A 322 4.76 9.19 6.26
CA SER A 322 4.86 10.10 5.11
C SER A 322 4.13 11.42 5.34
N ALA A 323 2.96 11.39 5.99
CA ALA A 323 2.21 12.59 6.34
C ALA A 323 2.97 13.47 7.35
N ILE A 324 3.60 12.87 8.35
CA ILE A 324 4.47 13.58 9.31
C ILE A 324 5.69 14.16 8.59
N ALA A 325 6.31 13.41 7.69
CA ALA A 325 7.44 13.89 6.90
C ALA A 325 7.07 15.12 6.05
N ALA A 326 5.90 15.08 5.38
CA ALA A 326 5.38 16.24 4.65
C ALA A 326 5.09 17.43 5.57
N TYR A 327 4.54 17.19 6.76
CA TYR A 327 4.33 18.24 7.76
C TYR A 327 5.65 18.89 8.19
N LEU A 328 6.68 18.10 8.54
CA LEU A 328 8.01 18.61 8.88
C LEU A 328 8.64 19.37 7.71
N ARG A 329 8.46 18.86 6.49
CA ARG A 329 8.96 19.49 5.26
C ARG A 329 8.33 20.86 5.01
N SER A 330 7.09 21.09 5.40
CA SER A 330 6.45 22.41 5.29
C SER A 330 7.16 23.49 6.14
N PHE A 331 7.92 23.08 7.17
CA PHE A 331 8.82 23.93 7.94
C PHE A 331 10.26 23.93 7.41
N ARG A 332 10.46 23.54 6.14
CA ARG A 332 11.75 23.49 5.45
C ARG A 332 12.76 22.50 6.03
N ALA A 333 12.32 21.53 6.82
CA ALA A 333 13.20 20.45 7.29
C ALA A 333 13.82 19.71 6.09
N THR A 334 15.12 19.44 6.16
CA THR A 334 15.87 18.62 5.21
C THR A 334 15.53 17.13 5.38
N HIS A 335 15.89 16.30 4.40
CA HIS A 335 15.68 14.86 4.50
C HIS A 335 16.37 14.25 5.71
N ASP A 336 17.61 14.67 6.00
CA ASP A 336 18.37 14.17 7.15
C ASP A 336 17.72 14.59 8.48
N GLU A 337 17.23 15.83 8.58
CA GLU A 337 16.49 16.27 9.76
C GLU A 337 15.19 15.49 9.94
N ILE A 338 14.42 15.26 8.87
CA ILE A 338 13.20 14.46 8.91
C ILE A 338 13.52 13.04 9.40
N LYS A 339 14.51 12.37 8.78
CA LYS A 339 14.91 11.01 9.17
C LYS A 339 15.39 10.95 10.61
N ARG A 340 16.24 11.89 11.03
CA ARG A 340 16.76 11.98 12.42
C ARG A 340 15.61 12.16 13.42
N LYS A 341 14.66 13.04 13.13
CA LYS A 341 13.48 13.25 13.97
C LYS A 341 12.63 12.00 14.09
N LEU A 342 12.34 11.34 12.98
CA LEU A 342 11.54 10.12 12.95
C LEU A 342 12.23 8.96 13.67
N LEU A 343 13.50 8.70 13.37
CA LEU A 343 14.23 7.52 13.89
C LEU A 343 14.76 7.69 15.31
N VAL A 344 15.02 8.92 15.75
CA VAL A 344 15.69 9.19 17.04
C VAL A 344 14.80 9.97 17.99
N GLU A 345 14.31 11.16 17.59
CA GLU A 345 13.57 12.03 18.52
C GLU A 345 12.18 11.47 18.86
N TYR A 346 11.47 10.95 17.87
CA TYR A 346 10.06 10.54 17.98
C TYR A 346 9.87 9.02 18.09
N SER A 347 10.97 8.27 18.17
CA SER A 347 10.95 6.83 18.31
C SER A 347 11.55 6.37 19.64
N ASP A 348 11.14 5.18 20.07
CA ASP A 348 11.73 4.45 21.18
C ASP A 348 12.44 3.20 20.65
N THR A 349 13.57 2.83 21.25
CA THR A 349 14.22 1.55 20.94
C THR A 349 13.58 0.44 21.77
N VAL A 350 12.87 -0.48 21.10
CA VAL A 350 12.20 -1.61 21.74
C VAL A 350 12.93 -2.89 21.44
N ARG A 351 13.19 -3.70 22.48
CA ARG A 351 13.71 -5.07 22.32
C ARG A 351 12.55 -6.06 22.25
N PHE A 352 12.58 -6.96 21.28
CA PHE A 352 11.58 -8.00 21.13
C PHE A 352 12.21 -9.32 20.68
N VAL A 353 11.52 -10.43 20.86
CA VAL A 353 11.98 -11.76 20.42
C VAL A 353 11.07 -12.21 19.28
N PRO A 354 11.59 -12.35 18.04
CA PRO A 354 10.81 -12.83 16.91
C PRO A 354 10.11 -14.15 17.23
N GLU A 355 8.88 -14.30 16.75
CA GLU A 355 8.15 -15.56 16.87
C GLU A 355 8.45 -16.38 15.62
N GLU A 356 9.61 -17.03 15.58
CA GLU A 356 9.93 -17.95 14.49
C GLU A 356 9.17 -19.27 14.70
N LYS A 357 8.21 -19.56 13.81
CA LYS A 357 7.56 -20.86 13.71
C LYS A 357 8.50 -21.86 13.04
N THR A 358 9.62 -22.20 13.67
CA THR A 358 10.51 -23.25 13.18
C THR A 358 10.75 -24.28 14.28
N ASN A 359 10.76 -25.56 13.90
CA ASN A 359 11.16 -26.67 14.76
C ASN A 359 12.68 -26.69 15.04
N ASP A 360 13.43 -25.73 14.49
CA ASP A 360 14.86 -25.62 14.70
C ASP A 360 15.15 -24.77 15.95
N SER A 361 15.65 -25.45 16.98
CA SER A 361 16.07 -24.92 18.28
C SER A 361 17.21 -23.87 18.27
N HIS A 362 17.53 -23.29 17.11
CA HIS A 362 18.56 -22.26 17.00
C HIS A 362 18.02 -20.88 17.38
N VAL A 363 18.06 -20.64 18.70
CA VAL A 363 18.16 -19.34 19.39
C VAL A 363 17.46 -18.17 18.68
N ASN A 364 16.21 -17.93 19.07
CA ASN A 364 15.52 -16.64 18.88
C ASN A 364 16.28 -15.53 19.64
N SER A 365 17.34 -14.98 19.04
CA SER A 365 18.08 -13.86 19.63
C SER A 365 17.20 -12.61 19.63
N ALA A 366 17.15 -11.90 20.75
CA ALA A 366 16.42 -10.64 20.86
C ALA A 366 16.87 -9.65 19.78
N GLN A 367 15.89 -9.03 19.13
CA GLN A 367 16.05 -7.99 18.12
C GLN A 367 15.76 -6.62 18.74
N THR A 368 16.28 -5.57 18.11
CA THR A 368 15.93 -4.17 18.42
C THR A 368 15.18 -3.55 17.25
N ALA A 369 14.10 -2.84 17.56
CA ALA A 369 13.34 -2.04 16.60
C ALA A 369 13.25 -0.58 17.06
N SER A 370 13.30 0.35 16.11
CA SER A 370 12.89 1.74 16.32
C SER A 370 11.38 1.82 16.16
N VAL A 371 10.67 2.19 17.23
CA VAL A 371 9.21 2.25 17.27
C VAL A 371 8.75 3.69 17.42
N PHE A 372 8.15 4.23 16.35
CA PHE A 372 7.57 5.56 16.33
C PHE A 372 6.26 5.61 17.12
N ARG A 373 6.14 6.61 17.99
CA ARG A 373 4.96 6.84 18.83
C ARG A 373 4.38 8.23 18.55
N LEU A 374 3.21 8.30 17.91
CA LEU A 374 2.57 9.59 17.60
C LEU A 374 2.35 10.46 18.85
N LYS A 375 2.06 9.85 20.01
CA LYS A 375 1.91 10.55 21.29
C LYS A 375 3.18 11.32 21.69
N LYS A 376 4.37 10.80 21.38
CA LYS A 376 5.66 11.46 21.68
C LYS A 376 5.80 12.74 20.88
N LEU A 377 5.44 12.70 19.59
CA LEU A 377 5.39 13.88 18.72
C LEU A 377 4.37 14.92 19.21
N LEU A 378 3.14 14.48 19.54
CA LEU A 378 2.09 15.39 20.03
C LEU A 378 2.45 16.03 21.39
N GLY A 379 3.09 15.26 22.28
CA GLY A 379 3.54 15.74 23.58
C GLY A 379 4.74 16.70 23.49
N ALA A 380 5.58 16.56 22.46
CA ALA A 380 6.75 17.40 22.26
C ALA A 380 6.40 18.83 21.82
N ARG A 381 5.14 19.12 21.44
CA ARG A 381 4.68 20.39 20.83
C ARG A 381 5.77 20.96 19.91
N TYR A 382 5.85 20.46 18.67
CA TYR A 382 6.83 20.98 17.72
C TYR A 382 6.69 22.50 17.59
N VAL A 383 7.56 23.25 18.26
CA VAL A 383 7.78 24.68 18.07
C VAL A 383 8.95 24.74 17.11
N PRO A 384 8.78 25.20 15.85
CA PRO A 384 9.91 25.40 14.97
C PRO A 384 10.93 26.28 15.69
N GLU A 385 12.20 25.86 15.73
CA GLU A 385 13.27 26.79 16.09
C GLU A 385 13.15 27.94 15.09
N ALA A 386 12.96 29.17 15.61
CA ALA A 386 12.77 30.34 14.76
C ALA A 386 13.99 30.46 13.82
N ALA A 387 13.74 30.37 12.51
CA ALA A 387 14.75 30.48 11.46
C ALA A 387 15.28 31.91 11.32
#